data_AF-A0A4Q3L6G1-F1
#
_entry.id   AF-A0A4Q3L6G1-F1
#
_cell.length_a   1.000
_cell.length_b   1.000
_cell.length_c   1.000
_cell.angle_alpha   90.00
_cell.angle_beta   90.00
_cell.angle_gamma   90.00
#
_symmetry.space_group_name_H-M   'P 1'
#
loop_
_entity.id
_entity.type
_entity.pdbx_description
1 polymer ?
#
loop_
_entity_poly.entity_id
_entity_poly.type
_entity_poly.pdbx_seq_one_letter_code
_entity_poly.pdbx_strand_id
1 'polypeptide(L)'
;MTARQAAAHFGVSTSTVKRLVAEPREDFLARAKARRDQVVELRARGLKHREIAAEMDVPIGTVSRLLHEAKKLAEVQDAGEQRLSA
;
A
#
# COMPACT_ATOMS: atom_id res chain seq x y z
N MET A 1 15.54 -3.12 15.91
CA MET A 1 14.97 -3.81 17.09
C MET A 1 13.68 -4.50 16.66
N THR A 2 13.50 -5.79 16.95
CA THR A 2 12.23 -6.48 16.61
C THR A 2 11.16 -6.21 17.66
N ALA A 3 9.88 -6.40 17.32
CA ALA A 3 8.78 -6.29 18.29
C ALA A 3 8.96 -7.23 19.49
N ARG A 4 9.59 -8.41 19.29
CA ARG A 4 9.92 -9.36 20.36
C ARG A 4 10.99 -8.82 21.29
N GLN A 5 12.05 -8.21 20.74
CA GLN A 5 13.11 -7.59 21.54
C GLN A 5 12.60 -6.38 22.32
N ALA A 6 11.75 -5.55 21.70
CA ALA A 6 11.09 -4.42 22.37
C ALA A 6 10.19 -4.89 23.52
N ALA A 7 9.36 -5.89 23.28
CA ALA A 7 8.51 -6.47 24.30
C ALA A 7 9.30 -6.95 25.54
N ALA A 8 10.38 -7.69 25.32
CA ALA A 8 11.24 -8.17 26.40
C ALA A 8 11.95 -7.03 27.15
N HIS A 9 12.41 -5.99 26.44
CA HIS A 9 13.09 -4.86 27.04
C HIS A 9 12.15 -3.99 27.91
N PHE A 10 10.92 -3.78 27.45
CA PHE A 10 9.94 -2.92 28.12
C PHE A 10 8.98 -3.69 29.07
N GLY A 11 9.12 -5.02 29.20
CA GLY A 11 8.26 -5.83 30.05
C GLY A 11 6.78 -5.88 29.60
N VAL A 12 6.51 -5.66 28.31
CA VAL A 12 5.14 -5.62 27.74
C VAL A 12 4.93 -6.70 26.69
N SER A 13 3.67 -6.97 26.35
CA SER A 13 3.35 -7.91 25.28
C SER A 13 3.78 -7.38 23.90
N THR A 14 4.10 -8.29 22.98
CA THR A 14 4.36 -7.93 21.57
C THR A 14 3.16 -7.26 20.91
N SER A 15 1.93 -7.59 21.33
CA SER A 15 0.71 -6.93 20.86
C SER A 15 0.64 -5.46 21.32
N THR A 16 1.09 -5.16 22.55
CA THR A 16 1.18 -3.78 23.05
C THR A 16 2.21 -2.98 22.29
N VAL A 17 3.41 -3.54 22.06
CA VAL A 17 4.43 -2.89 21.23
C VAL A 17 3.89 -2.59 19.83
N LYS A 18 3.30 -3.59 19.17
CA LYS A 18 2.72 -3.41 17.83
C LYS A 18 1.63 -2.34 17.83
N ARG A 19 0.78 -2.28 18.85
CA ARG A 19 -0.29 -1.28 18.96
C ARG A 19 0.26 0.13 19.16
N LEU A 20 1.29 0.29 20.00
CA LEU A 20 1.90 1.59 20.28
C LEU A 20 2.74 2.11 19.12
N VAL A 21 3.38 1.21 18.36
CA VAL A 21 4.25 1.53 17.22
C VAL A 21 3.49 1.52 15.89
N ALA A 22 2.23 1.06 15.88
CA ALA A 22 1.42 1.04 14.68
C ALA A 22 1.24 2.46 14.15
N GLU A 23 1.49 2.62 12.85
CA GLU A 23 1.10 3.83 12.13
C GLU A 23 -0.42 4.01 12.22
N PRO A 24 -0.92 5.26 12.33
CA PRO A 24 -2.33 5.56 12.22
C PRO A 24 -2.93 4.96 10.94
N ARG A 25 -4.19 4.49 11.03
CA ARG A 25 -4.84 3.79 9.92
C ARG A 25 -4.94 4.67 8.67
N GLU A 26 -5.20 5.96 8.85
CA GLU A 26 -5.32 6.93 7.75
C GLU A 26 -4.00 7.09 7.00
N ASP A 27 -2.90 7.24 7.72
CA ASP A 27 -1.56 7.35 7.15
C ASP A 27 -1.17 6.08 6.38
N PHE A 28 -1.45 4.90 6.95
CA PHE A 28 -1.22 3.62 6.28
C PHE A 28 -1.98 3.54 4.95
N LEU A 29 -3.26 3.92 4.94
CA LEU A 29 -4.09 3.92 3.75
C LEU A 29 -3.62 4.96 2.72
N ALA A 30 -3.20 6.15 3.17
CA ALA A 30 -2.65 7.20 2.33
C ALA A 30 -1.36 6.73 1.63
N ARG A 31 -0.43 6.10 2.37
CA ARG A 31 0.78 5.51 1.76
C ARG A 31 0.45 4.41 0.77
N ALA A 32 -0.52 3.55 1.09
CA ALA A 32 -0.96 2.49 0.18
C ALA A 32 -1.62 3.06 -1.09
N LYS A 33 -2.35 4.17 -0.99
CA LYS A 33 -2.89 4.89 -2.15
C LYS A 33 -1.76 5.51 -2.98
N ALA A 34 -0.87 6.28 -2.36
CA ALA A 34 0.25 6.94 -3.04
C ALA A 34 1.10 5.97 -3.86
N ARG A 35 1.40 4.78 -3.30
CA ARG A 35 2.15 3.74 -4.03
C ARG A 35 1.42 3.22 -5.26
N ARG A 36 0.09 3.06 -5.20
CA ARG A 36 -0.71 2.62 -6.36
C ARG A 36 -0.76 3.70 -7.41
N ASP A 37 -1.00 4.95 -7.01
CA ASP A 37 -1.04 6.10 -7.90
C ASP A 37 0.29 6.27 -8.64
N GLN A 38 1.42 6.17 -7.93
CA GLN A 38 2.76 6.25 -8.52
C GLN A 38 2.99 5.15 -9.58
N VAL A 39 2.60 3.90 -9.32
CA VAL A 39 2.73 2.82 -10.31
C VAL A 39 1.86 3.08 -11.55
N VAL A 40 0.63 3.54 -11.36
CA VAL A 40 -0.29 3.87 -12.45
C VAL A 40 0.27 5.00 -13.30
N GLU A 41 0.79 6.05 -12.65
CA GLU A 41 1.39 7.19 -13.32
C GLU A 41 2.62 6.78 -14.15
N LEU A 42 3.55 6.02 -13.56
CA LEU A 42 4.73 5.53 -14.28
C LEU A 42 4.34 4.63 -15.44
N ARG A 43 3.28 3.82 -15.28
CA ARG A 43 2.76 3.00 -16.36
C ARG A 43 2.12 3.84 -17.47
N ALA A 44 1.40 4.91 -17.12
CA ALA A 44 0.81 5.84 -18.09
C ALA A 44 1.89 6.59 -18.89
N ARG A 45 3.05 6.86 -18.28
CA ARG A 45 4.25 7.40 -18.97
C ARG A 45 4.94 6.40 -19.91
N GLY A 46 4.47 5.14 -19.96
CA GLY A 46 4.98 4.11 -20.88
C GLY A 46 6.10 3.23 -20.34
N LEU A 47 6.47 3.36 -19.05
CA LEU A 47 7.50 2.52 -18.46
C LEU A 47 7.05 1.05 -18.38
N LYS A 48 8.00 0.14 -18.61
CA LYS A 48 7.82 -1.30 -18.44
C LYS A 48 7.88 -1.66 -16.96
N HIS A 49 7.27 -2.80 -16.59
CA HIS A 49 7.23 -3.27 -15.19
C HIS A 49 8.61 -3.35 -14.52
N ARG A 50 9.68 -3.69 -15.28
CA ARG A 50 11.06 -3.74 -14.75
C ARG A 50 11.60 -2.36 -14.39
N GLU A 51 11.29 -1.35 -15.21
CA GLU A 51 11.75 0.03 -14.99
C GLU A 51 11.00 0.63 -13.81
N ILE A 52 9.69 0.40 -13.71
CA ILE A 52 8.88 0.80 -12.55
C ILE A 52 9.38 0.14 -11.27
N ALA A 53 9.71 -1.14 -11.32
CA ALA A 53 10.26 -1.88 -10.18
C ALA A 53 11.58 -1.29 -9.68
N ALA A 54 12.48 -0.92 -10.61
CA ALA A 54 13.73 -0.26 -10.28
C ALA A 54 13.51 1.15 -9.71
N GLU A 55 12.66 1.96 -10.34
CA GLU A 55 12.34 3.33 -9.92
C GLU A 55 11.75 3.38 -8.51
N MET A 56 10.92 2.40 -8.16
CA MET A 56 10.24 2.33 -6.87
C MET A 56 10.99 1.49 -5.82
N ASP A 57 12.14 0.91 -6.18
CA ASP A 57 12.89 -0.05 -5.36
C ASP A 57 12.01 -1.18 -4.80
N VAL A 58 11.26 -1.84 -5.68
CA VAL A 58 10.38 -2.96 -5.33
C VAL A 58 10.54 -4.14 -6.27
N PRO A 59 10.23 -5.38 -5.84
CA PRO A 59 10.17 -6.52 -6.75
C PRO A 59 9.14 -6.31 -7.86
N ILE A 60 9.42 -6.82 -9.07
CA ILE A 60 8.52 -6.73 -10.23
C ILE A 60 7.11 -7.25 -9.92
N GLY A 61 7.00 -8.33 -9.15
CA GLY A 61 5.69 -8.89 -8.74
C GLY A 61 4.85 -7.91 -7.91
N THR A 62 5.50 -6.99 -7.18
CA THR A 62 4.81 -5.92 -6.44
C THR A 62 4.16 -4.93 -7.38
N VAL A 63 4.82 -4.59 -8.50
CA VAL A 63 4.27 -3.69 -9.53
C VAL A 63 2.99 -4.27 -10.12
N SER A 64 3.01 -5.55 -10.52
CA SER A 64 1.84 -6.23 -11.08
C SER A 64 0.67 -6.25 -10.10
N ARG A 65 0.94 -6.53 -8.82
CA ARG A 65 -0.07 -6.52 -7.76
C ARG A 65 -0.67 -5.12 -7.57
N LEU A 66 0.17 -4.08 -7.49
CA LEU A 66 -0.28 -2.70 -7.30
C LEU A 66 -1.16 -2.21 -8.47
N LEU A 67 -0.81 -2.56 -9.71
CA LEU A 67 -1.65 -2.27 -10.89
C LEU A 67 -3.00 -2.98 -10.83
N HIS A 68 -3.01 -4.25 -10.44
CA HIS A 68 -4.26 -5.00 -10.29
C HIS A 68 -5.16 -4.42 -9.18
N GLU A 69 -4.57 -4.09 -8.03
CA GLU A 69 -5.28 -3.44 -6.93
C GLU A 69 -5.82 -2.06 -7.33
N ALA A 70 -5.06 -1.27 -8.09
CA ALA A 70 -5.51 0.02 -8.61
C ALA A 70 -6.73 -0.14 -9.54
N LYS A 71 -6.66 -1.07 -10.50
CA LYS A 71 -7.77 -1.37 -11.41
C LYS A 71 -9.03 -1.78 -10.65
N LYS A 72 -8.90 -2.73 -9.72
CA LYS A 72 -10.05 -3.21 -8.93
C LYS A 72 -10.68 -2.09 -8.09
N LEU A 73 -9.87 -1.18 -7.53
CA LEU A 73 -10.43 -0.05 -6.78
C LEU A 73 -11.16 0.94 -7.68
N ALA A 74 -10.66 1.21 -8.89
CA ALA A 74 -11.35 2.06 -9.85
C ALA A 74 -12.73 1.47 -10.22
N GLU A 75 -12.78 0.16 -10.53
CA GLU A 75 -14.06 -0.53 -10.82
C GLU A 75 -15.06 -0.43 -9.67
N VAL A 76 -14.60 -0.52 -8.42
CA VAL A 76 -15.47 -0.39 -7.23
C VAL A 76 -15.95 1.06 -7.04
N GLN A 77 -15.10 2.05 -7.34
CA GLN A 77 -15.46 3.46 -7.27
C GLN A 77 -16.51 3.81 -8.32
N ASP A 78 -16.27 3.44 -9.58
CA ASP A 78 -17.20 3.64 -10.69
C ASP A 78 -18.57 2.99 -10.40
N ALA A 79 -18.57 1.76 -9.89
CA ALA A 79 -19.80 1.05 -9.53
C ALA A 79 -20.51 1.61 -8.29
N GLY A 80 -19.80 2.37 -7.44
CA GLY A 80 -20.36 3.11 -6.32
C GLY A 80 -21.04 4.39 -6.81
N GLU A 81 -20.36 5.16 -7.66
CA GLU A 81 -20.87 6.40 -8.25
C GLU A 81 -22.13 6.15 -9.09
N GLN A 82 -22.13 5.10 -9.91
CA GLN A 82 -23.30 4.68 -10.69
C GLN A 82 -24.50 4.31 -9.82
N ARG A 83 -24.27 3.81 -8.60
CA ARG A 83 -25.34 3.46 -7.64
C ARG A 83 -25.88 4.66 -6.87
N LEU A 84 -25.09 5.71 -6.67
CA LEU A 84 -25.57 6.96 -6.06
C LEU A 84 -26.32 7.87 -7.05
N SER A 85 -26.10 7.66 -8.36
CA SER A 85 -26.73 8.44 -9.43
C SER A 85 -28.03 7.82 -10.00
N ALA A 86 -28.47 6.66 -9.49
CA ALA A 86 -29.65 5.91 -9.94
C ALA A 86 -30.77 5.95 -8.89
#